data_AF-A0A410V8P1-F1
#
_entry.id   AF-A0A410V8P1-F1
#
_cell.length_a   1.000
_cell.length_b   1.000
_cell.length_c   1.000
_cell.angle_alpha   90.00
_cell.angle_beta   90.00
_cell.angle_gamma   90.00
#
_symmetry.space_group_name_H-M   'P 1'
#
loop_
_entity.id
_entity.type
_entity.pdbx_description
1 polymer ?
#
loop_
_entity_poly.entity_id
_entity_poly.type
_entity_poly.pdbx_seq_one_letter_code
_entity_poly.pdbx_strand_id
1 'polypeptide(L)'
;MFQGTFDLDAATPIDSSALSDVLFERGIYWASGRSGLVDLVAAHKWFNLAALKGRKDAVALRQEVAGQMSDAEISAAQREARAWVSAH
;
A
#
# COMPACT_ATOMS: atom_id res chain seq x y z
N MET A 1 4.02 -16.84 41.61
CA MET A 1 4.54 -17.24 40.28
C MET A 1 3.35 -17.39 39.35
N PHE A 2 3.27 -16.60 38.28
CA PHE A 2 2.16 -16.63 37.32
C PHE A 2 2.64 -17.43 36.10
N GLN A 3 2.17 -18.67 35.94
CA GLN A 3 2.43 -19.45 34.73
C GLN A 3 1.33 -19.09 33.71
N GLY A 4 1.61 -18.11 32.86
CA GLY A 4 0.80 -17.85 31.67
C GLY A 4 1.17 -18.84 30.59
N THR A 5 0.32 -19.85 30.38
CA THR A 5 0.34 -20.65 29.16
C THR A 5 -0.15 -19.75 28.03
N PHE A 6 0.75 -19.30 27.17
CA PHE A 6 0.37 -18.64 25.92
C PHE A 6 -0.17 -19.73 24.99
N ASP A 7 -1.48 -19.74 24.81
CA ASP A 7 -2.16 -20.59 23.84
C ASP A 7 -1.81 -20.11 22.43
N LEU A 8 -0.75 -20.69 21.85
CA LEU A 8 -0.27 -20.38 20.50
C LEU A 8 -1.17 -21.01 19.42
N ASP A 9 -2.04 -21.95 19.79
CA ASP A 9 -2.97 -22.62 18.87
C ASP A 9 -4.16 -21.75 18.44
N ALA A 10 -4.37 -20.61 19.12
CA ALA A 10 -5.35 -19.58 18.73
C ALA A 10 -4.77 -18.52 17.77
N ALA A 11 -3.50 -18.64 17.37
CA ALA A 11 -2.88 -17.71 16.42
C ALA A 11 -3.52 -17.91 15.05
N THR A 12 -4.44 -17.01 14.68
CA THR A 12 -4.92 -16.90 13.31
C THR A 12 -3.73 -16.76 12.36
N PRO A 13 -3.70 -17.48 11.23
CA PRO A 13 -2.66 -17.29 10.23
C PRO A 13 -2.59 -15.82 9.87
N ILE A 14 -1.39 -15.23 9.85
CA ILE A 14 -1.21 -13.87 9.33
C ILE A 14 -1.79 -13.88 7.91
N ASP A 15 -2.89 -13.17 7.74
CA ASP A 15 -3.68 -13.20 6.51
C ASP A 15 -2.78 -12.80 5.34
N SER A 16 -2.90 -13.51 4.23
CA SER A 16 -2.32 -13.16 2.93
C SER A 16 -2.62 -11.71 2.50
N SER A 17 -3.67 -11.09 3.06
CA SER A 17 -4.02 -9.68 2.87
C SER A 17 -3.09 -8.70 3.59
N ALA A 18 -2.29 -9.13 4.58
CA ALA A 18 -1.49 -8.24 5.43
C ALA A 18 -0.53 -7.34 4.63
N LEU A 19 0.12 -7.89 3.59
CA LEU A 19 0.99 -7.10 2.72
C LEU A 19 0.20 -6.07 1.91
N SER A 20 -0.95 -6.47 1.37
CA SER A 20 -1.80 -5.61 0.56
C SER A 20 -2.37 -4.43 1.39
N ASP A 21 -2.69 -4.69 2.66
CA ASP A 21 -3.17 -3.68 3.62
C ASP A 21 -2.05 -2.70 3.99
N VAL A 22 -0.83 -3.18 4.28
CA VAL A 22 0.32 -2.31 4.57
C VAL A 22 0.66 -1.41 3.37
N LEU A 23 0.61 -1.96 2.15
CA LEU A 23 0.81 -1.17 0.94
C LEU A 23 -0.30 -0.13 0.78
N PHE A 24 -1.56 -0.48 1.07
CA PHE A 24 -2.69 0.43 1.00
C PHE A 24 -2.55 1.60 2.00
N GLU A 25 -2.26 1.31 3.27
CA GLU A 25 -2.07 2.33 4.31
C GLU A 25 -0.92 3.30 3.98
N ARG A 26 0.16 2.79 3.35
CA ARG A 26 1.22 3.67 2.88
C ARG A 26 0.75 4.60 1.76
N GLY A 27 -0.14 4.14 0.88
CA GLY A 27 -0.79 5.00 -0.12
C GLY A 27 -1.60 6.13 0.53
N ILE A 28 -2.39 5.79 1.56
CA ILE A 28 -3.18 6.77 2.34
C ILE A 28 -2.27 7.80 3.02
N TYR A 29 -1.15 7.37 3.60
CA TYR A 29 -0.19 8.26 4.25
C TYR A 29 0.31 9.36 3.29
N TRP A 30 0.72 8.99 2.08
CA TRP A 30 1.22 9.94 1.08
C TRP A 30 0.12 10.80 0.46
N ALA A 31 -1.08 10.26 0.29
CA ALA A 31 -2.22 11.00 -0.25
C ALA A 31 -2.80 12.03 0.74
N SER A 32 -2.79 11.70 2.04
CA SER A 32 -3.43 12.52 3.08
C SER A 32 -2.64 13.77 3.50
N GLY A 33 -1.37 13.88 3.10
CA GLY A 33 -0.52 14.99 3.50
C GLY A 33 -0.22 15.04 5.00
N ARG A 34 -0.45 13.94 5.74
CA ARG A 34 -0.33 13.86 7.21
C ARG A 34 1.07 14.23 7.74
N SER A 35 2.07 14.18 6.87
CA SER A 35 3.46 14.55 7.14
C SER A 35 3.87 15.94 6.62
N GLY A 36 2.91 16.77 6.22
CA GLY A 36 3.13 18.13 5.72
C GLY A 36 3.37 18.25 4.21
N LEU A 37 3.41 17.13 3.47
CA LEU A 37 3.51 17.11 2.01
C LEU A 37 2.62 15.99 1.45
N VAL A 38 1.84 16.31 0.41
CA VAL A 38 1.14 15.33 -0.41
C VAL A 38 2.09 14.90 -1.54
N ASP A 39 2.32 13.61 -1.66
CA ASP A 39 3.10 13.02 -2.77
C ASP A 39 2.22 12.04 -3.54
N LEU A 40 1.64 12.52 -4.65
CA LEU A 40 0.73 11.75 -5.49
C LEU A 40 1.46 10.63 -6.25
N VAL A 41 2.74 10.80 -6.57
CA VAL A 41 3.56 9.76 -7.23
C VAL A 41 3.75 8.59 -6.28
N ALA A 42 4.14 8.86 -5.03
CA ALA A 42 4.28 7.85 -4.00
C ALA A 42 2.92 7.20 -3.67
N ALA A 43 1.86 7.99 -3.51
CA ALA A 43 0.52 7.47 -3.23
C ALA A 43 0.05 6.51 -4.34
N HIS A 44 0.12 6.92 -5.61
CA HIS A 44 -0.26 6.10 -6.75
C HIS A 44 0.52 4.79 -6.81
N LYS A 45 1.84 4.85 -6.59
CA LYS A 45 2.71 3.65 -6.54
C LYS A 45 2.22 2.64 -5.51
N TRP A 46 1.94 3.09 -4.27
CA TRP A 46 1.52 2.20 -3.19
C TRP A 46 0.12 1.62 -3.42
N PHE A 47 -0.82 2.41 -3.92
CA PHE A 47 -2.13 1.89 -4.32
C PHE A 47 -2.04 0.90 -5.49
N ASN A 48 -1.16 1.13 -6.46
CA ASN A 48 -0.93 0.18 -7.54
C ASN A 48 -0.41 -1.18 -7.01
N LEU A 49 0.57 -1.15 -6.11
CA LEU A 49 1.10 -2.37 -5.50
C LEU A 49 0.06 -3.08 -4.61
N ALA A 50 -0.71 -2.33 -3.82
CA ALA A 50 -1.80 -2.89 -3.02
C ALA A 50 -2.88 -3.55 -3.89
N ALA A 51 -3.27 -2.90 -4.99
CA ALA A 51 -4.22 -3.45 -5.95
C ALA A 51 -3.71 -4.76 -6.59
N LEU A 52 -2.43 -4.79 -6.99
CA LEU A 52 -1.79 -6.00 -7.52
C LEU A 52 -1.74 -7.15 -6.50
N LYS A 53 -1.74 -6.85 -5.20
CA LYS A 53 -1.77 -7.84 -4.11
C LYS A 53 -3.20 -8.18 -3.64
N GLY A 54 -4.24 -7.64 -4.28
CA GLY A 54 -5.63 -8.04 -4.05
C GLY A 54 -6.51 -7.02 -3.32
N ARG A 55 -5.99 -5.84 -2.92
CA ARG A 55 -6.82 -4.80 -2.31
C ARG A 55 -7.64 -4.06 -3.35
N LYS A 56 -8.92 -4.42 -3.45
CA LYS A 56 -9.87 -3.85 -4.41
C LYS A 56 -10.05 -2.34 -4.24
N ASP A 57 -10.11 -1.85 -3.00
CA ASP A 57 -10.27 -0.43 -2.69
C ASP A 57 -9.10 0.42 -3.22
N ALA A 58 -7.91 -0.18 -3.30
CA ALA A 58 -6.73 0.48 -3.86
C ALA A 58 -6.90 0.83 -5.35
N VAL A 59 -7.74 0.10 -6.09
CA VAL A 59 -8.00 0.39 -7.52
C VAL A 59 -8.68 1.74 -7.68
N ALA A 60 -9.70 2.02 -6.87
CA ALA A 60 -10.45 3.27 -6.92
C ALA A 60 -9.56 4.46 -6.52
N LEU A 61 -8.85 4.36 -5.39
CA LEU A 61 -7.95 5.42 -4.96
C LEU A 61 -6.79 5.65 -5.93
N ARG A 62 -6.26 4.60 -6.55
CA ARG A 62 -5.23 4.75 -7.60
C ARG A 62 -5.76 5.57 -8.78
N GLN A 63 -7.01 5.36 -9.20
CA GLN A 63 -7.63 6.10 -10.30
C GLN A 63 -7.87 7.56 -9.91
N GLU A 64 -8.37 7.81 -8.71
CA GLU A 64 -8.61 9.16 -8.19
C GLU A 64 -7.31 9.97 -8.12
N VAL A 65 -6.24 9.38 -7.57
CA VAL A 65 -4.93 10.01 -7.49
C VAL A 65 -4.35 10.24 -8.89
N ALA A 66 -4.49 9.28 -9.82
CA ALA A 66 -4.01 9.44 -11.19
C ALA A 66 -4.71 10.61 -11.91
N GLY A 67 -5.98 10.90 -11.60
CA GLY A 67 -6.71 12.03 -12.16
C GLY A 67 -6.16 13.41 -11.76
N GLN A 68 -5.27 13.46 -10.75
CA GLN A 68 -4.61 14.67 -10.26
C GLN A 68 -3.14 14.77 -10.70
N MET A 69 -2.65 13.79 -11.45
CA MET A 69 -1.25 13.67 -11.86
C MET A 69 -1.09 13.97 -13.36
N SER A 70 0.09 14.43 -13.75
CA SER A 70 0.53 14.46 -15.13
C SER A 70 0.91 13.06 -15.65
N ASP A 71 0.92 12.89 -16.97
CA ASP A 71 1.37 11.64 -17.61
C ASP A 71 2.81 11.26 -17.23
N ALA A 72 3.67 12.26 -17.02
CA ALA A 72 5.05 12.07 -16.59
C ALA A 72 5.13 11.50 -15.17
N GLU A 73 4.29 12.01 -14.26
CA GLU A 73 4.18 11.52 -12.87
C GLU A 73 3.57 10.12 -12.82
N ILE A 74 2.54 9.83 -13.61
CA ILE A 74 1.96 8.48 -13.72
C ILE A 74 3.03 7.50 -14.21
N SER A 75 3.77 7.88 -15.25
CA SER A 75 4.86 7.07 -15.79
C SER A 75 5.96 6.83 -14.75
N ALA A 76 6.30 7.83 -13.94
CA ALA A 76 7.26 7.71 -12.84
C ALA A 76 6.76 6.72 -11.77
N ALA A 77 5.52 6.91 -11.27
CA ALA A 77 4.94 6.04 -10.26
C ALA A 77 4.89 4.57 -10.70
N GLN A 78 4.53 4.32 -11.97
CA GLN A 78 4.52 2.97 -12.52
C GLN A 78 5.92 2.36 -12.67
N ARG A 79 6.92 3.15 -13.09
CA ARG A 79 8.32 2.68 -13.14
C ARG A 79 8.80 2.29 -11.74
N GLU A 80 8.53 3.11 -10.75
CA GLU A 80 8.91 2.84 -9.37
C GLU A 80 8.18 1.63 -8.78
N ALA A 81 6.90 1.43 -9.09
CA ALA A 81 6.17 0.24 -8.68
C ALA A 81 6.80 -1.03 -9.28
N ARG A 82 7.15 -1.01 -10.57
CA ARG A 82 7.87 -2.14 -11.22
C ARG A 82 9.23 -2.39 -10.57
N ALA A 83 10.00 -1.33 -10.31
CA ALA A 83 11.29 -1.45 -9.64
C ALA A 83 11.16 -2.06 -8.24
N TRP A 84 10.12 -1.69 -7.50
CA TRP A 84 9.85 -2.27 -6.18
C TRP A 84 9.58 -3.78 -6.26
N VAL A 85 8.74 -4.21 -7.21
CA VAL A 85 8.43 -5.64 -7.45
C VAL A 85 9.65 -6.42 -7.93
N SER A 86 10.56 -5.80 -8.69
CA SER A 86 11.79 -6.50 -9.09
C SER A 86 12.79 -6.69 -7.94
N ALA A 87 12.68 -5.88 -6.89
CA ALA A 87 13.57 -5.89 -5.75
C ALA A 87 13.07 -6.71 -4.55
N HIS A 88 11.78 -7.10 -4.53
CA HIS A 88 11.11 -7.79 -3.42
C HIS A 88 10.18 -8.89 -3.94
#